data_AF-A0A2T1FQX0-F1
#
_entry.id   AF-A0A2T1FQX0-F1
#
_cell.length_a   1.000
_cell.length_b   1.000
_cell.length_c   1.000
_cell.angle_alpha   90.00
_cell.angle_beta   90.00
_cell.angle_gamma   90.00
#
_symmetry.space_group_name_H-M   'P 1'
#
loop_
_entity.id
_entity.type
_entity.pdbx_description
1 polymer ?
#
loop_
_entity_poly.entity_id
_entity_poly.type
_entity_poly.pdbx_seq_one_letter_code
_entity_poly.pdbx_strand_id
1 'polypeptide(L)'
;MTDKQNRTLPAQPALCRILDANLDRSREGLRIIEEWCRFGINSADLAAECKQLRQELAAWHTAELRSARDTPGDPGTDLTHPQEEQRSSIQHLLEANFCRVEEALRVLEEYGKIYDPNMGAAFKQMRYRVYTLESNLLAYRRYQQLLRSQLYLVTSPRDNLLQVVEAALQGGLTLVQYRDKTSDDAVKLDNVRKLCELCHRYDALLIVNDRVDLAIASDADGVHLGQQDLPVSEARKLLGPGRIIGRSTTNAEEMQRAIDEGADYIGVGPVYSTPTKPDKQAAGLDYVRYAADKSPVPWFAIGGIDINNLDEVLNAGAQRVATVRSIMEAEQPTLVTQFFISQLIRMQSLKAQKAQKALQGKT
;
A
#
# COMPACT_ATOMS: atom_id res chain seq x y z
N MET A 1 50.58 -5.97 34.33
CA MET A 1 50.77 -7.18 33.52
C MET A 1 49.59 -8.11 33.78
N THR A 2 48.52 -7.96 32.99
CA THR A 2 47.42 -8.93 32.88
C THR A 2 46.85 -8.72 31.48
N ASP A 3 47.64 -9.16 30.50
CA ASP A 3 47.35 -9.11 29.07
C ASP A 3 47.00 -10.53 28.60
N LYS A 4 46.01 -10.62 27.72
CA LYS A 4 45.66 -11.76 26.85
C LYS A 4 45.35 -13.12 27.49
N GLN A 5 44.06 -13.41 27.64
CA GLN A 5 43.51 -14.73 27.29
C GLN A 5 41.97 -14.68 27.22
N ASN A 6 41.44 -14.03 26.18
CA ASN A 6 40.11 -14.36 25.67
C ASN A 6 40.35 -15.05 24.32
N ARG A 7 40.81 -16.31 24.38
CA ARG A 7 40.97 -17.15 23.18
C ARG A 7 39.57 -17.58 22.74
N THR A 8 39.04 -16.92 21.72
CA THR A 8 38.01 -17.49 20.86
C THR A 8 38.49 -18.87 20.42
N LEU A 9 37.72 -19.92 20.75
CA LEU A 9 37.91 -21.24 20.14
C LEU A 9 37.97 -21.04 18.62
N PRO A 10 38.87 -21.71 17.88
CA PRO A 10 38.86 -21.63 16.43
C PRO A 10 37.45 -21.98 15.95
N ALA A 11 36.82 -21.05 15.25
CA ALA A 11 35.46 -21.23 14.78
C ALA A 11 35.41 -22.52 13.95
N GLN A 12 34.47 -23.40 14.27
CA GLN A 12 34.33 -24.67 13.55
C GLN A 12 34.16 -24.36 12.06
N PRO A 13 34.84 -25.05 11.13
CA PRO A 13 34.76 -24.73 9.70
C PRO A 13 33.33 -24.63 9.16
N ALA A 14 32.41 -25.45 9.68
CA ALA A 14 31.00 -25.40 9.38
C ALA A 14 30.32 -24.09 9.84
N LEU A 15 30.69 -23.55 11.01
CA LEU A 15 30.18 -22.27 11.52
C LEU A 15 30.52 -21.13 10.55
N CYS A 16 31.77 -21.05 10.09
CA CYS A 16 32.19 -20.00 9.16
C CYS A 16 31.47 -20.11 7.81
N ARG A 17 31.25 -21.33 7.29
CA ARG A 17 30.45 -21.58 6.07
C ARG A 17 29.00 -21.12 6.22
N ILE A 18 28.37 -21.44 7.35
CA ILE A 18 26.99 -21.01 7.64
C ILE A 18 26.89 -19.49 7.66
N LEU A 19 27.84 -18.80 8.31
CA LEU A 19 27.86 -17.34 8.38
C LEU A 19 28.13 -16.71 7.00
N ASP A 20 29.09 -17.22 6.23
CA ASP A 20 29.38 -16.77 4.85
C ASP A 20 28.15 -16.84 3.95
N ALA A 21 27.50 -18.01 3.89
CA ALA A 21 26.35 -18.23 3.03
C ALA A 21 25.16 -17.32 3.37
N ASN A 22 24.89 -17.08 4.66
CA ASN A 22 23.76 -16.24 5.05
C ASN A 22 24.07 -14.74 4.96
N LEU A 23 25.33 -14.31 5.12
CA LEU A 23 25.74 -12.93 4.83
C LEU A 23 25.51 -12.59 3.35
N ASP A 24 25.86 -13.50 2.44
CA ASP A 24 25.61 -13.29 1.01
C ASP A 24 24.11 -13.34 0.69
N ARG A 25 23.37 -14.34 1.18
CA ARG A 25 21.92 -14.45 0.96
C ARG A 25 21.15 -13.20 1.42
N SER A 26 21.47 -12.67 2.61
CA SER A 26 20.86 -11.42 3.09
C SER A 26 21.20 -10.23 2.20
N ARG A 27 22.44 -10.11 1.73
CA ARG A 27 22.87 -8.99 0.87
C ARG A 27 22.25 -9.06 -0.53
N GLU A 28 22.13 -10.25 -1.10
CA GLU A 28 21.49 -10.49 -2.39
C GLU A 28 19.99 -10.20 -2.35
N GLY A 29 19.28 -10.71 -1.34
CA GLY A 29 17.84 -10.44 -1.17
C GLY A 29 17.57 -8.94 -0.98
N LEU A 30 18.36 -8.26 -0.13
CA LEU A 30 18.27 -6.80 0.02
C LEU A 30 18.60 -6.04 -1.26
N ARG A 31 19.48 -6.57 -2.12
CA ARG A 31 19.80 -5.94 -3.40
C ARG A 31 18.59 -5.95 -4.33
N ILE A 32 17.85 -7.06 -4.37
CA ILE A 32 16.62 -7.16 -5.16
C ILE A 32 15.58 -6.14 -4.68
N ILE A 33 15.39 -6.04 -3.36
CA ILE A 33 14.46 -5.08 -2.75
C ILE A 33 14.91 -3.63 -3.05
N GLU A 34 16.20 -3.32 -2.92
CA GLU A 34 16.76 -1.99 -3.22
C GLU A 34 16.46 -1.55 -4.65
N GLU A 35 16.65 -2.43 -5.64
CA GLU A 35 16.43 -2.07 -7.04
C GLU A 35 14.95 -1.77 -7.32
N TRP A 36 14.02 -2.48 -6.66
CA TRP A 36 12.60 -2.14 -6.73
C TRP A 36 12.30 -0.79 -6.08
N CYS A 37 12.89 -0.50 -4.91
CA CYS A 37 12.79 0.80 -4.27
C CYS A 37 13.27 1.92 -5.19
N ARG A 38 14.39 1.72 -5.90
CA ARG A 38 14.99 2.71 -6.81
C ARG A 38 14.19 2.91 -8.09
N PHE A 39 13.81 1.82 -8.76
CA PHE A 39 13.30 1.89 -10.13
C PHE A 39 11.81 1.59 -10.24
N GLY A 40 11.28 0.70 -9.38
CA GLY A 40 9.86 0.36 -9.38
C GLY A 40 9.01 1.46 -8.75
N ILE A 41 9.47 2.00 -7.62
CA ILE A 41 8.68 2.97 -6.83
C ILE A 41 9.34 4.34 -6.64
N ASN A 42 10.56 4.53 -7.16
CA ASN A 42 11.33 5.78 -7.09
C ASN A 42 11.45 6.37 -5.68
N SER A 43 11.55 5.50 -4.65
CA SER A 43 11.72 5.92 -3.26
C SER A 43 13.21 5.97 -2.90
N ALA A 44 13.75 7.18 -2.82
CA ALA A 44 15.14 7.40 -2.41
C ALA A 44 15.40 6.94 -0.97
N ASP A 45 14.44 7.17 -0.06
CA ASP A 45 14.57 6.84 1.36
C ASP A 45 14.61 5.33 1.60
N LEU A 46 13.66 4.58 1.01
CA LEU A 46 13.64 3.12 1.14
C LEU A 46 14.85 2.47 0.47
N ALA A 47 15.31 3.02 -0.67
CA ALA A 47 16.53 2.56 -1.33
C ALA A 47 17.78 2.82 -0.47
N ALA A 48 17.85 3.97 0.20
CA ALA A 48 18.95 4.31 1.10
C ALA A 48 19.01 3.36 2.30
N GLU A 49 17.87 3.03 2.90
CA GLU A 49 17.80 2.05 4.00
C GLU A 49 18.27 0.66 3.57
N CYS A 50 17.83 0.18 2.40
CA CYS A 50 18.32 -1.09 1.84
C CYS A 50 19.85 -1.07 1.65
N LYS A 51 20.36 0.02 1.06
CA LYS A 51 21.80 0.20 0.83
C LYS A 51 22.57 0.21 2.15
N GLN A 52 22.07 0.90 3.17
CA GLN A 52 22.69 0.95 4.48
C GLN A 52 22.75 -0.43 5.13
N LEU A 53 21.65 -1.17 5.16
CA LEU A 53 21.61 -2.55 5.67
C LEU A 53 22.64 -3.44 4.95
N ARG A 54 22.75 -3.34 3.62
CA ARG A 54 23.76 -4.09 2.85
C ARG A 54 25.19 -3.70 3.18
N GLN A 55 25.46 -2.42 3.47
CA GLN A 55 26.79 -1.94 3.86
C GLN A 55 27.16 -2.45 5.26
N GLU A 56 26.22 -2.43 6.20
CA GLU A 56 26.44 -2.98 7.53
C GLU A 56 26.66 -4.50 7.49
N LEU A 57 25.88 -5.24 6.71
CA LEU A 57 26.12 -6.67 6.44
C LEU A 57 27.52 -6.93 5.86
N ALA A 58 27.96 -6.10 4.90
CA ALA A 58 29.27 -6.25 4.29
C ALA A 58 30.42 -6.05 5.30
N ALA A 59 30.23 -5.20 6.32
CA ALA A 59 31.23 -4.97 7.36
C ALA A 59 31.47 -6.20 8.25
N TRP A 60 30.45 -7.06 8.41
CA TRP A 60 30.56 -8.34 9.14
C TRP A 60 31.17 -9.46 8.29
N HIS A 61 31.24 -9.28 6.97
CA HIS A 61 31.76 -10.29 6.06
C HIS A 61 33.28 -10.21 5.99
N THR A 62 33.96 -10.85 6.92
CA THR A 62 35.42 -10.84 7.03
C THR A 62 36.08 -11.70 5.94
N ALA A 63 37.40 -11.52 5.74
CA ALA A 63 38.17 -12.40 4.86
C ALA A 63 38.20 -13.85 5.37
N GLU A 64 38.19 -14.06 6.68
CA GLU A 64 38.12 -15.39 7.32
C GLU A 64 36.83 -16.12 6.90
N LEU A 65 35.67 -15.48 7.07
CA LEU A 65 34.39 -16.08 6.68
C LEU A 65 34.35 -16.41 5.18
N ARG A 66 34.80 -15.46 4.34
CA ARG A 66 34.90 -15.70 2.88
C ARG A 66 35.82 -16.87 2.52
N SER A 67 36.91 -17.06 3.25
CA SER A 67 37.86 -18.15 2.99
C SER A 67 37.33 -19.52 3.36
N ALA A 68 36.26 -19.60 4.18
CA ALA A 68 35.63 -20.86 4.55
C ALA A 68 34.68 -21.40 3.46
N ARG A 69 34.39 -20.61 2.42
CA ARG A 69 33.47 -20.97 1.34
C ARG A 69 33.92 -22.23 0.60
N ASP A 70 32.97 -23.15 0.41
CA ASP A 70 33.20 -24.41 -0.30
C ASP A 70 31.92 -24.80 -1.05
N THR A 71 31.55 -23.98 -2.04
CA THR A 71 30.34 -24.21 -2.86
C THR A 71 30.33 -25.58 -3.55
N PRO A 72 31.44 -26.10 -4.13
CA PRO A 72 31.44 -27.44 -4.72
C PRO A 72 31.21 -28.57 -3.70
N GLY A 73 31.60 -28.37 -2.45
CA GLY A 73 31.39 -29.31 -1.35
C GLY A 73 30.20 -29.00 -0.45
N ASP A 74 29.36 -28.01 -0.77
CA ASP A 74 28.16 -27.68 0.00
C ASP A 74 27.06 -28.72 -0.26
N PRO A 75 26.53 -29.38 0.78
CA PRO A 75 25.43 -30.31 0.61
C PRO A 75 24.15 -29.55 0.24
N GLY A 76 23.37 -30.12 -0.69
CA GLY A 76 22.04 -29.61 -1.04
C GLY A 76 22.01 -28.44 -2.01
N THR A 77 23.11 -28.17 -2.73
CA THR A 77 23.17 -27.18 -3.82
C THR A 77 22.23 -27.49 -4.99
N ASP A 78 21.89 -28.77 -5.18
CA ASP A 78 20.93 -29.23 -6.20
C ASP A 78 19.47 -29.26 -5.69
N LEU A 79 19.23 -28.93 -4.41
CA LEU A 79 17.88 -28.88 -3.86
C LEU A 79 17.17 -27.64 -4.42
N THR A 80 16.17 -27.89 -5.24
CA THR A 80 15.30 -26.86 -5.81
C THR A 80 13.86 -27.19 -5.47
N HIS A 81 13.05 -26.15 -5.30
CA HIS A 81 11.60 -26.32 -5.23
C HIS A 81 10.96 -25.82 -6.53
N PRO A 82 9.98 -26.52 -7.13
CA PRO A 82 9.37 -26.08 -8.39
C PRO A 82 8.80 -24.65 -8.36
N GLN A 83 8.38 -24.18 -7.19
CA GLN A 83 7.90 -22.79 -7.00
C GLN A 83 9.04 -21.75 -7.00
N GLU A 84 10.31 -22.16 -6.94
CA GLU A 84 11.45 -21.23 -7.04
C GLU A 84 11.68 -20.75 -8.47
N GLU A 85 11.33 -21.55 -9.48
CA GLU A 85 11.58 -21.24 -10.89
C GLU A 85 10.65 -20.15 -11.44
N GLN A 86 9.48 -19.95 -10.83
CA GLN A 86 8.49 -18.98 -11.30
C GLN A 86 8.15 -17.95 -10.23
N ARG A 87 8.01 -16.70 -10.66
CA ARG A 87 7.43 -15.61 -9.85
C ARG A 87 6.24 -15.06 -10.60
N SER A 88 5.08 -15.06 -9.94
CA SER A 88 3.79 -14.67 -10.53
C SER A 88 3.60 -13.15 -10.60
N SER A 89 4.28 -12.39 -9.75
CA SER A 89 4.16 -10.93 -9.67
C SER A 89 5.37 -10.30 -8.98
N ILE A 90 5.51 -8.97 -9.08
CA ILE A 90 6.50 -8.21 -8.31
C ILE A 90 6.25 -8.33 -6.80
N GLN A 91 4.99 -8.39 -6.37
CA GLN A 91 4.66 -8.59 -4.97
C GLN A 91 5.23 -9.90 -4.44
N HIS A 92 4.98 -11.00 -5.14
CA HIS A 92 5.48 -12.31 -4.75
C HIS A 92 7.02 -12.36 -4.81
N LEU A 93 7.65 -11.65 -5.75
CA LEU A 93 9.11 -11.49 -5.78
C LEU A 93 9.63 -10.79 -4.51
N LEU A 94 8.99 -9.71 -4.08
CA LEU A 94 9.42 -8.94 -2.91
C LEU A 94 9.20 -9.74 -1.62
N GLU A 95 8.01 -10.31 -1.42
CA GLU A 95 7.66 -11.15 -0.26
C GLU A 95 8.66 -12.31 -0.10
N ALA A 96 8.95 -13.03 -1.19
CA ALA A 96 9.92 -14.12 -1.16
C ALA A 96 11.33 -13.65 -0.76
N ASN A 97 11.75 -12.45 -1.19
CA ASN A 97 13.06 -11.91 -0.83
C ASN A 97 13.11 -11.35 0.59
N PHE A 98 12.03 -10.75 1.11
CA PHE A 98 11.94 -10.38 2.52
C PHE A 98 12.05 -11.62 3.41
N CYS A 99 11.26 -12.66 3.16
CA CYS A 99 11.34 -13.93 3.89
C CYS A 99 12.77 -14.50 3.90
N ARG A 100 13.43 -14.57 2.73
CA ARG A 100 14.81 -15.09 2.62
C ARG A 100 15.83 -14.24 3.38
N VAL A 101 15.68 -12.91 3.35
CA VAL A 101 16.56 -12.01 4.11
C VAL A 101 16.35 -12.21 5.60
N GLU A 102 15.10 -12.31 6.05
CA GLU A 102 14.74 -12.48 7.46
C GLU A 102 15.20 -13.82 8.03
N GLU A 103 15.02 -14.91 7.27
CA GLU A 103 15.53 -16.24 7.60
C GLU A 103 17.07 -16.21 7.71
N ALA A 104 17.75 -15.62 6.72
CA ALA A 104 19.20 -15.50 6.75
C ALA A 104 19.70 -14.66 7.92
N LEU A 105 19.07 -13.52 8.22
CA LEU A 105 19.40 -12.71 9.39
C LEU A 105 19.14 -13.45 10.70
N ARG A 106 18.12 -14.32 10.76
CA ARG A 106 17.86 -15.17 11.93
C ARG A 106 18.98 -16.19 12.15
N VAL A 107 19.48 -16.80 11.08
CA VAL A 107 20.65 -17.70 11.13
C VAL A 107 21.88 -16.93 11.61
N LEU A 108 22.15 -15.75 11.04
CA LEU A 108 23.25 -14.88 11.45
C LEU A 108 23.14 -14.41 12.90
N GLU A 109 21.93 -14.13 13.39
CA GLU A 109 21.68 -13.77 14.79
C GLU A 109 22.09 -14.92 15.73
N GLU A 110 21.66 -16.15 15.47
CA GLU A 110 21.87 -17.27 16.39
C GLU A 110 23.29 -17.84 16.30
N TYR A 111 23.79 -18.15 15.09
CA TYR A 111 25.16 -18.63 14.93
C TYR A 111 26.20 -17.54 15.23
N GLY A 112 25.85 -16.26 14.97
CA GLY A 112 26.70 -15.12 15.29
C GLY A 112 27.03 -15.04 16.77
N LYS A 113 26.12 -15.42 17.68
CA LYS A 113 26.38 -15.44 19.15
C LYS A 113 27.52 -16.39 19.54
N ILE A 114 27.76 -17.44 18.74
CA ILE A 114 28.85 -18.40 18.95
C ILE A 114 30.17 -17.83 18.40
N TYR A 115 30.12 -17.09 17.29
CA TYR A 115 31.29 -16.52 16.61
C TYR A 115 31.79 -15.22 17.28
N ASP A 116 30.90 -14.24 17.47
CA ASP A 116 31.17 -12.96 18.13
C ASP A 116 29.88 -12.47 18.83
N PRO A 117 29.88 -12.27 20.16
CA PRO A 117 28.71 -11.79 20.90
C PRO A 117 28.08 -10.50 20.33
N ASN A 118 28.88 -9.61 19.73
CA ASN A 118 28.39 -8.37 19.12
C ASN A 118 27.63 -8.63 17.81
N MET A 119 28.00 -9.69 17.09
CA MET A 119 27.38 -10.09 15.83
C MET A 119 25.91 -10.47 16.04
N GLY A 120 25.62 -11.26 17.08
CA GLY A 120 24.26 -11.63 17.43
C GLY A 120 23.38 -10.42 17.75
N ALA A 121 23.90 -9.46 18.51
CA ALA A 121 23.19 -8.22 18.83
C ALA A 121 22.93 -7.36 17.58
N ALA A 122 23.91 -7.24 16.69
CA ALA A 122 23.79 -6.50 15.43
C ALA A 122 22.70 -7.09 14.53
N PHE A 123 22.71 -8.41 14.30
CA PHE A 123 21.73 -9.03 13.41
C PHE A 123 20.31 -9.08 13.97
N LYS A 124 20.15 -9.11 15.29
CA LYS A 124 18.85 -8.86 15.92
C LYS A 124 18.28 -7.49 15.53
N GLN A 125 19.11 -6.43 15.59
CA GLN A 125 18.68 -5.09 15.22
C GLN A 125 18.41 -4.95 13.72
N MET A 126 19.27 -5.52 12.88
CA MET A 126 19.05 -5.53 11.43
C MET A 126 17.74 -6.24 11.05
N ARG A 127 17.42 -7.35 11.72
CA ARG A 127 16.16 -8.07 11.48
C ARG A 127 14.93 -7.20 11.78
N TYR A 128 14.94 -6.44 12.88
CA TYR A 128 13.85 -5.50 13.17
C TYR A 128 13.75 -4.35 12.15
N ARG A 129 14.89 -3.88 11.64
CA ARG A 129 14.91 -2.90 10.54
C ARG A 129 14.33 -3.47 9.25
N VAL A 130 14.61 -4.74 8.93
CA VAL A 130 14.01 -5.41 7.76
C VAL A 130 12.49 -5.55 7.91
N TYR A 131 11.97 -5.94 9.08
CA TYR A 131 10.51 -5.96 9.32
C TYR A 131 9.86 -4.58 9.13
N THR A 132 10.56 -3.54 9.60
CA THR A 132 10.11 -2.16 9.45
C THR A 132 10.13 -1.72 7.98
N LEU A 133 11.19 -2.09 7.26
CA LEU A 133 11.34 -1.83 5.83
C LEU A 133 10.23 -2.49 5.01
N GLU A 134 9.92 -3.76 5.28
CA GLU A 134 8.82 -4.48 4.62
C GLU A 134 7.47 -3.78 4.85
N SER A 135 7.16 -3.49 6.12
CA SER A 135 5.92 -2.81 6.50
C SER A 135 5.78 -1.45 5.82
N ASN A 136 6.88 -0.68 5.75
CA ASN A 136 6.91 0.63 5.10
C ASN A 136 6.74 0.52 3.58
N LEU A 137 7.30 -0.52 2.95
CA LEU A 137 7.16 -0.74 1.51
C LEU A 137 5.71 -1.05 1.13
N LEU A 138 5.04 -1.91 1.91
CA LEU A 138 3.62 -2.24 1.71
C LEU A 138 2.73 -1.01 1.89
N ALA A 139 2.97 -0.23 2.95
CA ALA A 139 2.27 1.03 3.20
C ALA A 139 2.45 2.02 2.04
N TYR A 140 3.69 2.18 1.57
CA TYR A 140 4.01 3.06 0.45
C TYR A 140 3.26 2.65 -0.82
N ARG A 141 3.23 1.35 -1.13
CA ARG A 141 2.53 0.84 -2.33
C ARG A 141 1.04 1.17 -2.29
N ARG A 142 0.36 0.88 -1.17
CA ARG A 142 -1.07 1.22 -1.00
C ARG A 142 -1.31 2.72 -1.20
N TYR A 143 -0.48 3.56 -0.59
CA TYR A 143 -0.62 5.01 -0.74
C TYR A 143 -0.39 5.49 -2.18
N GLN A 144 0.59 4.92 -2.90
CA GLN A 144 0.79 5.23 -4.32
C GLN A 144 -0.39 4.81 -5.20
N GLN A 145 -0.99 3.64 -4.93
CA GLN A 145 -2.20 3.20 -5.63
C GLN A 145 -3.38 4.16 -5.36
N LEU A 146 -3.53 4.62 -4.12
CA LEU A 146 -4.52 5.64 -3.76
C LEU A 146 -4.31 6.94 -4.54
N LEU A 147 -3.06 7.44 -4.62
CA LEU A 147 -2.74 8.66 -5.36
C LEU A 147 -3.03 8.55 -6.86
N ARG A 148 -2.79 7.38 -7.45
CA ARG A 148 -3.05 7.09 -8.87
C ARG A 148 -4.53 6.88 -9.18
N SER A 149 -5.32 6.46 -8.20
CA SER A 149 -6.75 6.20 -8.36
C SER A 149 -7.53 7.49 -8.62
N GLN A 150 -8.22 7.55 -9.76
CA GLN A 150 -9.03 8.71 -10.15
C GLN A 150 -10.52 8.47 -9.98
N LEU A 151 -10.94 7.21 -10.08
CA LEU A 151 -12.31 6.78 -9.93
C LEU A 151 -12.41 5.86 -8.72
N TYR A 152 -13.42 6.10 -7.89
CA TYR A 152 -13.68 5.35 -6.68
C TYR A 152 -15.11 4.80 -6.69
N LEU A 153 -15.25 3.48 -6.72
CA LEU A 153 -16.55 2.84 -6.59
C LEU A 153 -16.91 2.64 -5.12
N VAL A 154 -18.06 3.14 -4.69
CA VAL A 154 -18.65 2.78 -3.41
C VAL A 154 -19.79 1.82 -3.66
N THR A 155 -19.71 0.61 -3.11
CA THR A 155 -20.70 -0.45 -3.38
C THR A 155 -22.01 -0.21 -2.63
N SER A 156 -23.04 -0.93 -3.05
CA SER A 156 -24.30 -1.10 -2.35
C SER A 156 -24.68 -2.58 -2.32
N PRO A 157 -25.36 -3.08 -1.27
CA PRO A 157 -25.74 -4.49 -1.16
C PRO A 157 -26.58 -4.94 -2.34
N ARG A 158 -26.27 -6.11 -2.89
CA ARG A 158 -26.98 -6.78 -3.99
C ARG A 158 -26.47 -8.21 -4.21
N ASP A 159 -27.27 -9.04 -4.84
CA ASP A 159 -26.95 -10.46 -5.06
C ASP A 159 -25.73 -10.67 -5.97
N ASN A 160 -25.61 -9.87 -7.05
CA ASN A 160 -24.51 -9.96 -8.01
C ASN A 160 -23.35 -8.99 -7.71
N LEU A 161 -23.07 -8.69 -6.43
CA LEU A 161 -22.06 -7.72 -6.00
C LEU A 161 -20.69 -7.97 -6.64
N LEU A 162 -20.16 -9.20 -6.53
CA LEU A 162 -18.83 -9.54 -7.05
C LEU A 162 -18.75 -9.38 -8.57
N GLN A 163 -19.81 -9.75 -9.30
CA GLN A 163 -19.84 -9.65 -10.77
C GLN A 163 -19.79 -8.18 -11.23
N VAL A 164 -20.52 -7.30 -10.55
CA VAL A 164 -20.54 -5.86 -10.86
C VAL A 164 -19.18 -5.22 -10.54
N VAL A 165 -18.58 -5.58 -9.39
CA VAL A 165 -17.24 -5.08 -9.03
C VAL A 165 -16.20 -5.59 -10.02
N GLU A 166 -16.22 -6.87 -10.39
CA GLU A 166 -15.29 -7.42 -11.38
C GLU A 166 -15.43 -6.75 -12.74
N ALA A 167 -16.67 -6.49 -13.20
CA ALA A 167 -16.91 -5.75 -14.43
C ALA A 167 -16.35 -4.32 -14.38
N ALA A 168 -16.44 -3.64 -13.22
CA ALA A 168 -15.82 -2.33 -13.02
C ALA A 168 -14.28 -2.41 -13.00
N LEU A 169 -13.69 -3.40 -12.35
CA LEU A 169 -12.24 -3.64 -12.35
C LEU A 169 -11.71 -3.89 -13.77
N GLN A 170 -12.41 -4.69 -14.58
CA GLN A 170 -12.11 -4.88 -16.01
C GLN A 170 -12.20 -3.58 -16.81
N GLY A 171 -13.01 -2.62 -16.36
CA GLY A 171 -13.09 -1.28 -16.92
C GLY A 171 -11.91 -0.37 -16.56
N GLY A 172 -10.99 -0.82 -15.70
CA GLY A 172 -9.80 -0.09 -15.25
C GLY A 172 -9.94 0.56 -13.86
N LEU A 173 -10.98 0.22 -13.10
CA LEU A 173 -11.14 0.72 -11.73
C LEU A 173 -10.02 0.19 -10.81
N THR A 174 -9.44 1.05 -9.97
CA THR A 174 -8.34 0.69 -9.06
C THR A 174 -8.64 0.93 -7.58
N LEU A 175 -9.83 1.40 -7.23
CA LEU A 175 -10.24 1.67 -5.85
C LEU A 175 -11.72 1.37 -5.63
N VAL A 176 -12.00 0.47 -4.68
CA VAL A 176 -13.35 0.00 -4.34
C VAL A 176 -13.60 0.19 -2.83
N GLN A 177 -14.80 0.61 -2.46
CA GLN A 177 -15.28 0.65 -1.08
C GLN A 177 -16.39 -0.36 -0.90
N TYR A 178 -16.19 -1.34 -0.02
CA TYR A 178 -17.30 -2.16 0.44
C TYR A 178 -18.18 -1.37 1.42
N ARG A 179 -19.44 -1.17 1.07
CA ARG A 179 -20.43 -0.53 1.93
C ARG A 179 -21.72 -1.33 2.00
N ASP A 180 -21.96 -1.88 3.19
CA ASP A 180 -23.20 -2.56 3.55
C ASP A 180 -23.60 -2.15 4.97
N LYS A 181 -24.80 -1.57 5.11
CA LYS A 181 -25.33 -1.13 6.41
C LYS A 181 -26.36 -2.08 7.00
N THR A 182 -26.77 -3.10 6.26
CA THR A 182 -27.98 -3.88 6.56
C THR A 182 -27.71 -5.35 6.81
N SER A 183 -26.72 -5.95 6.15
CA SER A 183 -26.42 -7.38 6.30
C SER A 183 -25.78 -7.72 7.65
N ASP A 184 -25.83 -8.99 8.02
CA ASP A 184 -25.14 -9.51 9.20
C ASP A 184 -23.62 -9.51 9.04
N ASP A 185 -22.90 -9.45 10.15
CA ASP A 185 -21.43 -9.34 10.15
C ASP A 185 -20.73 -10.55 9.52
N ALA A 186 -21.29 -11.76 9.65
CA ALA A 186 -20.75 -12.95 8.99
C ALA A 186 -20.80 -12.83 7.46
N VAL A 187 -21.91 -12.30 6.93
CA VAL A 187 -22.09 -12.06 5.48
C VAL A 187 -21.18 -10.94 5.02
N LYS A 188 -21.05 -9.86 5.80
CA LYS A 188 -20.13 -8.78 5.50
C LYS A 188 -18.70 -9.27 5.43
N LEU A 189 -18.24 -10.03 6.43
CA LEU A 189 -16.88 -10.54 6.49
C LEU A 189 -16.55 -11.44 5.29
N ASP A 190 -17.48 -12.35 4.93
CA ASP A 190 -17.32 -13.22 3.75
C ASP A 190 -17.24 -12.41 2.45
N ASN A 191 -18.12 -11.42 2.27
CA ASN A 191 -18.08 -10.53 1.11
C ASN A 191 -16.80 -9.70 1.03
N VAL A 192 -16.33 -9.14 2.14
CA VAL A 192 -15.09 -8.35 2.17
C VAL A 192 -13.90 -9.22 1.79
N ARG A 193 -13.79 -10.45 2.31
CA ARG A 193 -12.70 -11.38 1.94
C ARG A 193 -12.68 -11.68 0.44
N LYS A 194 -13.84 -12.03 -0.13
CA LYS A 194 -13.98 -12.28 -1.57
C LYS A 194 -13.63 -11.04 -2.40
N LEU A 195 -14.00 -9.86 -1.93
CA LEU A 195 -13.65 -8.60 -2.58
C LEU A 195 -12.17 -8.26 -2.45
N CYS A 196 -11.49 -8.57 -1.33
CA CYS A 196 -10.05 -8.37 -1.18
C CYS A 196 -9.31 -9.18 -2.25
N GLU A 197 -9.57 -10.49 -2.30
CA GLU A 197 -8.99 -11.40 -3.29
C GLU A 197 -9.26 -10.92 -4.72
N LEU A 198 -10.50 -10.52 -5.01
CA LEU A 198 -10.87 -9.99 -6.31
C LEU A 198 -10.11 -8.70 -6.65
N CYS A 199 -10.07 -7.71 -5.77
CA CYS A 199 -9.40 -6.44 -6.04
C CYS A 199 -7.89 -6.62 -6.23
N HIS A 200 -7.24 -7.45 -5.39
CA HIS A 200 -5.80 -7.69 -5.48
C HIS A 200 -5.39 -8.39 -6.78
N ARG A 201 -6.24 -9.26 -7.35
CA ARG A 201 -6.01 -9.85 -8.69
C ARG A 201 -5.92 -8.80 -9.81
N TYR A 202 -6.57 -7.65 -9.64
CA TYR A 202 -6.57 -6.54 -10.60
C TYR A 202 -5.68 -5.37 -10.17
N ASP A 203 -4.80 -5.55 -9.17
CA ASP A 203 -3.95 -4.49 -8.58
C ASP A 203 -4.76 -3.27 -8.08
N ALA A 204 -5.97 -3.53 -7.55
CA ALA A 204 -6.87 -2.55 -7.00
C ALA A 204 -6.94 -2.62 -5.46
N LEU A 205 -7.27 -1.49 -4.84
CA LEU A 205 -7.43 -1.37 -3.39
C LEU A 205 -8.88 -1.64 -2.96
N LEU A 206 -9.05 -2.32 -1.82
CA LEU A 206 -10.33 -2.44 -1.14
C LEU A 206 -10.35 -1.67 0.19
N ILE A 207 -11.33 -0.79 0.34
CA ILE A 207 -11.59 -0.02 1.55
C ILE A 207 -12.91 -0.48 2.19
N VAL A 208 -12.93 -0.67 3.51
CA VAL A 208 -14.16 -1.04 4.24
C VAL A 208 -14.82 0.20 4.83
N ASN A 209 -16.10 0.39 4.57
CA ASN A 209 -16.86 1.50 5.14
C ASN A 209 -17.15 1.28 6.64
N ASP A 210 -16.87 2.29 7.46
CA ASP A 210 -17.15 2.45 8.90
C ASP A 210 -16.47 1.41 9.85
N ARG A 211 -16.35 0.15 9.44
CA ARG A 211 -16.00 -1.01 10.28
C ARG A 211 -14.51 -1.36 10.27
N VAL A 212 -13.78 -0.80 11.24
CA VAL A 212 -12.34 -1.06 11.46
C VAL A 212 -12.05 -2.52 11.77
N ASP A 213 -12.90 -3.15 12.56
CA ASP A 213 -12.80 -4.56 12.93
C ASP A 213 -12.90 -5.49 11.71
N LEU A 214 -13.85 -5.24 10.80
CA LEU A 214 -13.98 -6.01 9.57
C LEU A 214 -12.77 -5.84 8.64
N ALA A 215 -12.21 -4.63 8.53
CA ALA A 215 -11.00 -4.39 7.76
C ALA A 215 -9.81 -5.20 8.26
N ILE A 216 -9.62 -5.28 9.59
CA ILE A 216 -8.56 -6.09 10.21
C ILE A 216 -8.81 -7.59 9.97
N ALA A 217 -10.04 -8.07 10.18
CA ALA A 217 -10.39 -9.49 10.09
C ALA A 217 -10.35 -10.07 8.66
N SER A 218 -10.32 -9.20 7.65
CA SER A 218 -10.28 -9.54 6.22
C SER A 218 -9.01 -9.09 5.50
N ASP A 219 -8.07 -8.49 6.24
CA ASP A 219 -6.85 -7.86 5.70
C ASP A 219 -7.11 -6.87 4.56
N ALA A 220 -8.18 -6.09 4.66
CA ALA A 220 -8.47 -5.02 3.71
C ALA A 220 -7.40 -3.92 3.76
N ASP A 221 -7.28 -3.17 2.67
CA ASP A 221 -6.25 -2.14 2.51
C ASP A 221 -6.48 -0.90 3.37
N GLY A 222 -7.71 -0.72 3.87
CA GLY A 222 -8.06 0.42 4.69
C GLY A 222 -9.53 0.54 5.05
N VAL A 223 -9.87 1.68 5.64
CA VAL A 223 -11.24 2.05 6.00
C VAL A 223 -11.61 3.43 5.48
N HIS A 224 -12.91 3.66 5.32
CA HIS A 224 -13.47 4.99 5.13
C HIS A 224 -14.47 5.28 6.24
N LEU A 225 -14.30 6.39 6.94
CA LEU A 225 -15.07 6.74 8.13
C LEU A 225 -15.95 7.96 7.87
N GLY A 226 -17.19 7.91 8.33
CA GLY A 226 -18.10 9.03 8.44
C GLY A 226 -17.92 9.82 9.75
N GLN A 227 -18.62 10.94 9.87
CA GLN A 227 -18.45 11.87 10.99
C GLN A 227 -18.80 11.25 12.37
N GLN A 228 -19.71 10.26 12.39
CA GLN A 228 -20.17 9.60 13.62
C GLN A 228 -19.49 8.25 13.88
N ASP A 229 -18.55 7.86 13.03
CA ASP A 229 -17.75 6.66 13.22
C ASP A 229 -16.52 6.99 14.06
N LEU A 230 -15.67 5.98 14.34
CA LEU A 230 -14.43 6.17 15.08
C LEU A 230 -13.63 7.39 14.56
N PRO A 231 -13.03 8.21 15.44
CA PRO A 231 -12.08 9.23 15.03
C PRO A 231 -10.91 8.62 14.25
N VAL A 232 -10.33 9.36 13.31
CA VAL A 232 -9.24 8.86 12.46
C VAL A 232 -8.03 8.47 13.33
N SER A 233 -7.75 9.24 14.37
CA SER A 233 -6.66 8.97 15.33
C SER A 233 -6.81 7.62 16.04
N GLU A 234 -8.04 7.22 16.41
CA GLU A 234 -8.30 5.95 17.07
C GLU A 234 -8.26 4.79 16.07
N ALA A 235 -8.84 4.98 14.89
CA ALA A 235 -8.74 4.00 13.81
C ALA A 235 -7.27 3.72 13.42
N ARG A 236 -6.42 4.75 13.40
CA ARG A 236 -4.98 4.63 13.14
C ARG A 236 -4.26 3.76 14.18
N LYS A 237 -4.61 3.88 15.46
CA LYS A 237 -4.04 3.03 16.52
C LYS A 237 -4.39 1.55 16.33
N LEU A 238 -5.61 1.27 15.85
CA LEU A 238 -6.08 -0.10 15.62
C LEU A 238 -5.51 -0.71 14.33
N LEU A 239 -5.46 0.06 13.25
CA LEU A 239 -5.05 -0.41 11.92
C LEU A 239 -3.54 -0.45 11.72
N GLY A 240 -2.79 0.32 12.52
CA GLY A 240 -1.37 0.55 12.36
C GLY A 240 -1.05 1.60 11.28
N PRO A 241 0.24 1.86 11.04
CA PRO A 241 0.68 2.94 10.15
C PRO A 241 0.46 2.63 8.66
N GLY A 242 0.27 1.36 8.27
CA GLY A 242 0.35 0.94 6.87
C GLY A 242 -0.96 0.77 6.11
N ARG A 243 -2.12 0.94 6.75
CA ARG A 243 -3.43 0.87 6.09
C ARG A 243 -3.99 2.25 5.81
N ILE A 244 -4.81 2.37 4.77
CA ILE A 244 -5.40 3.63 4.35
C ILE A 244 -6.58 4.00 5.27
N ILE A 245 -6.71 5.27 5.63
CA ILE A 245 -7.86 5.80 6.36
C ILE A 245 -8.42 7.01 5.63
N GLY A 246 -9.64 6.88 5.12
CA GLY A 246 -10.41 7.96 4.52
C GLY A 246 -11.40 8.59 5.49
N ARG A 247 -11.69 9.88 5.32
CA ARG A 247 -12.74 10.57 6.09
C ARG A 247 -13.75 11.27 5.17
N SER A 248 -15.04 11.07 5.40
CA SER A 248 -16.09 11.87 4.74
C SER A 248 -16.12 13.28 5.34
N THR A 249 -16.18 14.29 4.49
CA THR A 249 -16.20 15.71 4.88
C THR A 249 -17.27 16.46 4.07
N THR A 250 -17.92 17.42 4.71
CA THR A 250 -19.03 18.21 4.15
C THR A 250 -18.78 19.72 4.15
N ASN A 251 -17.72 20.17 4.81
CA ASN A 251 -17.37 21.58 4.97
C ASN A 251 -15.87 21.75 5.33
N ALA A 252 -15.40 23.00 5.33
CA ALA A 252 -14.00 23.33 5.57
C ALA A 252 -13.47 22.89 6.95
N GLU A 253 -14.30 22.97 8.00
CA GLU A 253 -13.90 22.58 9.36
C GLU A 253 -13.70 21.07 9.48
N GLU A 254 -14.60 20.28 8.88
CA GLU A 254 -14.47 18.83 8.82
C GLU A 254 -13.25 18.39 8.00
N MET A 255 -12.93 19.11 6.93
CA MET A 255 -11.71 18.88 6.15
C MET A 255 -10.46 19.10 6.99
N GLN A 256 -10.38 20.26 7.66
CA GLN A 256 -9.21 20.59 8.48
C GLN A 256 -9.04 19.56 9.60
N ARG A 257 -10.13 19.19 10.28
CA ARG A 257 -10.09 18.16 11.32
C ARG A 257 -9.61 16.82 10.79
N ALA A 258 -10.09 16.38 9.63
CA ALA A 258 -9.65 15.13 9.03
C ALA A 258 -8.14 15.13 8.71
N ILE A 259 -7.61 16.27 8.25
CA ILE A 259 -6.18 16.45 7.97
C ILE A 259 -5.38 16.40 9.29
N ASP A 260 -5.82 17.14 10.31
CA ASP A 260 -5.14 17.20 11.61
C ASP A 260 -5.10 15.85 12.33
N GLU A 261 -6.14 15.02 12.15
CA GLU A 261 -6.19 13.66 12.67
C GLU A 261 -5.37 12.65 11.84
N GLY A 262 -4.83 13.04 10.69
CA GLY A 262 -3.97 12.21 9.84
C GLY A 262 -4.71 11.31 8.87
N ALA A 263 -5.83 11.75 8.29
CA ALA A 263 -6.51 11.03 7.22
C ALA A 263 -5.64 10.98 5.95
N ASP A 264 -5.55 9.81 5.32
CA ASP A 264 -4.78 9.62 4.09
C ASP A 264 -5.47 10.22 2.86
N TYR A 265 -6.80 10.31 2.91
CA TYR A 265 -7.64 10.99 1.92
C TYR A 265 -8.98 11.42 2.49
N ILE A 266 -9.69 12.27 1.75
CA ILE A 266 -11.05 12.72 2.14
C ILE A 266 -12.08 12.50 1.03
N GLY A 267 -13.31 12.19 1.44
CA GLY A 267 -14.49 12.27 0.58
C GLY A 267 -15.10 13.67 0.69
N VAL A 268 -15.23 14.38 -0.42
CA VAL A 268 -15.75 15.75 -0.48
C VAL A 268 -17.18 15.70 -1.02
N GLY A 269 -18.16 15.82 -0.12
CA GLY A 269 -19.57 15.77 -0.52
C GLY A 269 -20.54 15.53 0.63
N PRO A 270 -21.84 15.36 0.35
CA PRO A 270 -22.39 15.13 -0.99
C PRO A 270 -22.36 16.39 -1.88
N VAL A 271 -21.93 16.26 -3.14
CA VAL A 271 -21.96 17.38 -4.12
C VAL A 271 -23.39 17.74 -4.49
N TYR A 272 -24.21 16.72 -4.78
CA TYR A 272 -25.65 16.85 -5.05
C TYR A 272 -26.44 16.06 -4.02
N SER A 273 -27.71 16.42 -3.81
CA SER A 273 -28.62 15.64 -2.95
C SER A 273 -28.75 14.22 -3.47
N THR A 274 -28.70 13.22 -2.59
CA THR A 274 -28.73 11.80 -3.00
C THR A 274 -29.75 11.01 -2.19
N PRO A 275 -30.47 10.06 -2.82
CA PRO A 275 -31.30 9.10 -2.08
C PRO A 275 -30.48 8.16 -1.19
N THR A 276 -29.19 7.97 -1.47
CA THR A 276 -28.30 7.06 -0.70
C THR A 276 -27.97 7.59 0.70
N LYS A 277 -28.15 8.90 0.94
CA LYS A 277 -28.02 9.59 2.24
C LYS A 277 -29.07 10.73 2.30
N PRO A 278 -30.35 10.42 2.56
CA PRO A 278 -31.45 11.39 2.45
C PRO A 278 -31.34 12.55 3.46
N ASP A 279 -30.68 12.33 4.59
CA ASP A 279 -30.60 13.30 5.69
C ASP A 279 -29.50 14.37 5.52
N LYS A 280 -28.71 14.31 4.44
CA LYS A 280 -27.60 15.26 4.20
C LYS A 280 -27.96 16.27 3.11
N GLN A 281 -27.96 17.55 3.49
CA GLN A 281 -27.95 18.65 2.52
C GLN A 281 -26.68 18.58 1.66
N ALA A 282 -26.83 18.94 0.38
CA ALA A 282 -25.71 19.02 -0.55
C ALA A 282 -24.72 20.11 -0.09
N ALA A 283 -23.44 19.76 0.02
CA ALA A 283 -22.36 20.71 0.23
C ALA A 283 -22.10 21.57 -1.02
N GLY A 284 -22.51 21.07 -2.20
CA GLY A 284 -22.47 21.80 -3.46
C GLY A 284 -21.07 21.93 -4.07
N LEU A 285 -21.00 22.59 -5.22
CA LEU A 285 -19.76 22.82 -5.97
C LEU A 285 -18.82 23.80 -5.28
N ASP A 286 -19.31 24.67 -4.38
CA ASP A 286 -18.45 25.61 -3.65
C ASP A 286 -17.50 24.89 -2.70
N TYR A 287 -17.96 23.82 -2.04
CA TYR A 287 -17.08 23.00 -1.22
C TYR A 287 -16.07 22.21 -2.05
N VAL A 288 -16.44 21.79 -3.28
CA VAL A 288 -15.52 21.18 -4.23
C VAL A 288 -14.41 22.17 -4.64
N ARG A 289 -14.77 23.42 -4.94
CA ARG A 289 -13.80 24.49 -5.25
C ARG A 289 -12.87 24.76 -4.07
N TYR A 290 -13.41 24.79 -2.86
CA TYR A 290 -12.62 24.94 -1.64
C TYR A 290 -11.60 23.81 -1.48
N ALA A 291 -12.03 22.55 -1.66
CA ALA A 291 -11.14 21.39 -1.60
C ALA A 291 -10.04 21.42 -2.67
N ALA A 292 -10.38 21.88 -3.88
CA ALA A 292 -9.43 22.03 -4.98
C ALA A 292 -8.32 23.05 -4.68
N ASP A 293 -8.63 24.10 -3.91
CA ASP A 293 -7.66 25.13 -3.53
C ASP A 293 -6.87 24.77 -2.25
N LYS A 294 -7.51 24.11 -1.28
CA LYS A 294 -6.97 23.98 0.08
C LYS A 294 -6.52 22.59 0.50
N SER A 295 -7.00 21.51 -0.12
CA SER A 295 -6.70 20.16 0.38
C SER A 295 -5.25 19.74 0.11
N PRO A 296 -4.44 19.45 1.14
CA PRO A 296 -3.07 18.94 0.96
C PRO A 296 -3.05 17.43 0.73
N VAL A 297 -4.14 16.74 1.06
CA VAL A 297 -4.31 15.28 0.89
C VAL A 297 -5.15 14.99 -0.35
N PRO A 298 -5.01 13.80 -0.98
CA PRO A 298 -5.89 13.39 -2.06
C PRO A 298 -7.35 13.38 -1.61
N TRP A 299 -8.25 13.72 -2.52
CA TRP A 299 -9.67 13.80 -2.24
C TRP A 299 -10.52 13.37 -3.43
N PHE A 300 -11.71 12.85 -3.13
CA PHE A 300 -12.67 12.38 -4.12
C PHE A 300 -13.98 13.15 -3.95
N ALA A 301 -14.42 13.86 -4.99
CA ALA A 301 -15.76 14.42 -5.01
C ALA A 301 -16.79 13.28 -5.00
N ILE A 302 -17.79 13.34 -4.15
CA ILE A 302 -18.79 12.26 -4.01
C ILE A 302 -20.19 12.83 -3.81
N GLY A 303 -21.20 12.09 -4.24
CA GLY A 303 -22.61 12.37 -3.93
C GLY A 303 -23.37 12.85 -5.16
N GLY A 304 -24.14 11.93 -5.74
CA GLY A 304 -25.04 12.21 -6.86
C GLY A 304 -24.32 12.43 -8.19
N ILE A 305 -23.03 12.11 -8.26
CA ILE A 305 -22.23 12.24 -9.48
C ILE A 305 -22.58 11.12 -10.44
N ASP A 306 -22.92 11.47 -11.68
CA ASP A 306 -23.20 10.56 -12.78
C ASP A 306 -22.64 11.08 -14.11
N ILE A 307 -22.93 10.39 -15.22
CA ILE A 307 -22.42 10.75 -16.54
C ILE A 307 -22.92 12.10 -17.06
N ASN A 308 -24.04 12.61 -16.53
CA ASN A 308 -24.68 13.85 -17.00
C ASN A 308 -24.14 15.08 -16.29
N ASN A 309 -23.66 14.94 -15.05
CA ASN A 309 -23.20 16.07 -14.23
C ASN A 309 -21.70 16.05 -13.90
N LEU A 310 -20.96 15.05 -14.41
CA LEU A 310 -19.52 14.91 -14.19
C LEU A 310 -18.74 16.17 -14.59
N ASP A 311 -19.04 16.75 -15.76
CA ASP A 311 -18.31 17.90 -16.28
C ASP A 311 -18.36 19.12 -15.34
N GLU A 312 -19.49 19.35 -14.66
CA GLU A 312 -19.63 20.43 -13.66
C GLU A 312 -18.68 20.23 -12.48
N VAL A 313 -18.55 18.98 -12.00
CA VAL A 313 -17.66 18.62 -10.89
C VAL A 313 -16.19 18.77 -11.27
N LEU A 314 -15.83 18.37 -12.50
CA LEU A 314 -14.47 18.54 -13.04
C LEU A 314 -14.10 20.01 -13.24
N ASN A 315 -15.07 20.82 -13.70
CA ASN A 315 -14.95 22.27 -13.85
C ASN A 315 -14.83 22.99 -12.49
N ALA A 316 -15.46 22.46 -11.43
CA ALA A 316 -15.29 22.95 -10.06
C ALA A 316 -13.91 22.62 -9.46
N GLY A 317 -13.09 21.82 -10.14
CA GLY A 317 -11.70 21.57 -9.75
C GLY A 317 -11.37 20.11 -9.47
N ALA A 318 -12.37 19.23 -9.37
CA ALA A 318 -12.13 17.82 -9.10
C ALA A 318 -11.22 17.17 -10.13
N GLN A 319 -10.34 16.31 -9.63
CA GLN A 319 -9.47 15.44 -10.42
C GLN A 319 -9.74 13.96 -10.16
N ARG A 320 -10.53 13.67 -9.12
CA ARG A 320 -10.95 12.34 -8.71
C ARG A 320 -12.40 12.40 -8.27
N VAL A 321 -13.16 11.35 -8.58
CA VAL A 321 -14.59 11.26 -8.24
C VAL A 321 -14.91 9.89 -7.68
N ALA A 322 -15.92 9.86 -6.81
CA ALA A 322 -16.50 8.63 -6.30
C ALA A 322 -17.96 8.51 -6.72
N THR A 323 -18.35 7.32 -7.15
CA THR A 323 -19.71 7.03 -7.63
C THR A 323 -20.26 5.78 -6.94
N VAL A 324 -21.58 5.73 -6.76
CA VAL A 324 -22.29 4.54 -6.27
C VAL A 324 -23.14 3.99 -7.42
N ARG A 325 -24.30 4.62 -7.64
CA ARG A 325 -25.34 4.13 -8.54
C ARG A 325 -24.91 4.10 -10.00
N SER A 326 -24.14 5.08 -10.46
CA SER A 326 -23.75 5.16 -11.87
C SER A 326 -23.03 3.92 -12.38
N ILE A 327 -22.26 3.24 -11.53
CA ILE A 327 -21.60 1.98 -11.88
C ILE A 327 -22.38 0.79 -11.35
N MET A 328 -22.86 0.85 -10.10
CA MET A 328 -23.60 -0.27 -9.52
C MET A 328 -24.84 -0.58 -10.35
N GLU A 329 -25.69 0.40 -10.66
CA GLU A 329 -26.97 0.21 -11.37
C GLU A 329 -26.82 0.20 -12.91
N ALA A 330 -25.60 0.24 -13.44
CA ALA A 330 -25.39 0.20 -14.89
C ALA A 330 -25.68 -1.18 -15.47
N GLU A 331 -26.33 -1.21 -16.64
CA GLU A 331 -26.44 -2.43 -17.45
C GLU A 331 -25.07 -2.94 -17.92
N GLN A 332 -24.13 -2.01 -18.16
CA GLN A 332 -22.77 -2.29 -18.61
C GLN A 332 -21.73 -1.59 -17.71
N PRO A 333 -21.45 -2.11 -16.49
CA PRO A 333 -20.54 -1.46 -15.53
C PRO A 333 -19.14 -1.19 -16.09
N THR A 334 -18.63 -2.09 -16.94
CA THR A 334 -17.34 -1.93 -17.62
C THR A 334 -17.29 -0.68 -18.48
N LEU A 335 -18.29 -0.45 -19.35
CA LEU A 335 -18.33 0.69 -20.25
C LEU A 335 -18.51 2.01 -19.50
N VAL A 336 -19.34 2.01 -18.44
CA VAL A 336 -19.51 3.20 -17.60
C VAL A 336 -18.22 3.55 -16.87
N THR A 337 -17.52 2.55 -16.35
CA THR A 337 -16.21 2.76 -15.70
C THR A 337 -15.20 3.37 -16.68
N GLN A 338 -15.10 2.80 -17.89
CA GLN A 338 -14.21 3.32 -18.95
C GLN A 338 -14.57 4.76 -19.34
N PHE A 339 -15.85 5.10 -19.41
CA PHE A 339 -16.30 6.47 -19.65
C PHE A 339 -15.77 7.43 -18.59
N PHE A 340 -15.97 7.13 -17.30
CA PHE A 340 -15.49 7.99 -16.21
C PHE A 340 -13.97 8.17 -16.25
N ILE A 341 -13.21 7.08 -16.41
CA ILE A 341 -11.74 7.12 -16.48
C ILE A 341 -11.28 7.97 -17.67
N SER A 342 -11.90 7.79 -18.85
CA SER A 342 -11.61 8.59 -20.05
C SER A 342 -11.81 10.08 -19.80
N GLN A 343 -12.93 10.48 -19.18
CA GLN A 343 -13.21 11.89 -18.88
C GLN A 343 -12.22 12.48 -17.87
N LEU A 344 -11.86 11.71 -16.84
CA LEU A 344 -10.90 12.14 -15.80
C LEU A 344 -9.50 12.37 -16.40
N ILE A 345 -9.01 11.42 -17.21
CA ILE A 345 -7.71 11.53 -17.90
C ILE A 345 -7.71 12.69 -18.88
N ARG A 346 -8.78 12.86 -19.67
CA ARG A 346 -8.95 13.97 -20.61
C ARG A 346 -8.82 15.32 -19.90
N MET A 347 -9.54 15.51 -18.80
CA MET A 347 -9.53 16.78 -18.06
C MET A 347 -8.19 17.08 -17.40
N GLN A 348 -7.48 16.07 -16.88
CA GLN A 348 -6.13 16.26 -16.36
C GLN A 348 -5.15 16.68 -17.46
N SER A 349 -5.22 16.04 -18.62
CA SER A 349 -4.39 16.38 -19.79
C SER A 349 -4.62 17.83 -20.24
N LEU A 350 -5.88 18.27 -20.29
CA LEU A 350 -6.24 19.65 -20.62
C LEU A 350 -5.72 20.66 -19.59
N LYS A 351 -5.82 20.34 -18.29
CA LYS A 351 -5.28 21.19 -17.22
C LYS A 351 -3.75 21.31 -17.32
N ALA A 352 -3.04 20.22 -17.56
CA ALA A 352 -1.58 20.22 -17.73
C ALA A 352 -1.14 21.09 -18.92
N GLN A 353 -1.82 20.98 -20.06
CA GLN A 353 -1.55 21.81 -21.23
C GLN A 353 -1.80 23.31 -20.97
N LYS A 354 -2.89 23.65 -20.27
CA LYS A 354 -3.19 25.05 -19.90
C LYS A 354 -2.12 25.61 -18.95
N ALA A 355 -1.68 24.84 -17.96
CA ALA A 355 -0.61 25.25 -17.05
C ALA A 355 0.69 25.51 -17.82
N GLN A 356 1.10 24.61 -18.71
CA GLN A 356 2.29 24.77 -19.53
C GLN A 356 2.24 26.01 -20.43
N LYS A 357 1.10 26.29 -21.07
CA LYS A 357 0.91 27.52 -21.87
C LYS A 357 0.97 28.79 -21.02
N ALA A 358 0.39 28.79 -19.81
CA ALA A 358 0.45 29.93 -18.90
C ALA A 358 1.88 30.23 -18.40
N LEU A 359 2.72 29.20 -18.27
CA LEU A 359 4.14 29.36 -17.97
C LEU A 359 4.93 29.92 -19.16
N GLN A 360 4.60 29.51 -20.39
CA GLN A 360 5.27 29.98 -21.62
C GLN A 360 4.85 31.40 -22.06
N GLY A 361 3.65 31.86 -21.69
CA GLY A 361 3.17 33.22 -21.99
C GLY A 361 3.56 34.30 -20.98
N LYS A 362 4.35 33.95 -19.95
CA LYS A 362 4.86 34.88 -18.92
C LYS A 362 6.36 35.22 -19.08
N THR A 363 6.99 34.73 -20.14
CA THR A 363 8.30 35.15 -20.65
C THR A 363 8.09 36.07 -21.84
#